data_AF-A0A9P8RTH8-F1
#
_entry.id   AF-A0A9P8RTH8-F1
#
_cell.length_a   1.000
_cell.length_b   1.000
_cell.length_c   1.000
_cell.angle_alpha   90.00
_cell.angle_beta   90.00
_cell.angle_gamma   90.00
#
_symmetry.space_group_name_H-M   'P 1'
#
loop_
_entity.id
_entity.type
_entity.pdbx_description
1 polymer ?
#
loop_
_entity_poly.entity_id
_entity_poly.type
_entity_poly.pdbx_seq_one_letter_code
_entity_poly.pdbx_strand_id
1 'polypeptide(L)'
;TVSNYLEERAEELVAGKDVLEFGAGAGLPSLVCAMVGARTGYLWGSSVENLTRHLDDPSSGFHLLILADLLFNHSEHTKLISSVQLTLRRSPDARALVFFTPYRPWLLERDLAFFDLARCAGFAVQKILEHVMDKVLFERDRGDEVLRRTVYGYELRWNAHELGKK
;
A
#
# COMPACT_ATOMS: atom_id res chain seq x y z
N THR A 1 -6.64 12.62 5.47
CA THR A 1 -6.88 11.67 4.36
C THR A 1 -5.53 11.25 3.77
N VAL A 2 -5.49 10.24 2.89
CA VAL A 2 -4.26 9.84 2.17
C VAL A 2 -3.66 11.04 1.42
N SER A 3 -4.51 11.80 0.73
CA SER A 3 -4.11 13.00 -0.01
C SER A 3 -3.43 14.04 0.87
N ASN A 4 -4.04 14.41 2.02
CA ASN A 4 -3.43 15.40 2.93
C ASN A 4 -2.05 14.93 3.43
N TYR A 5 -1.92 13.65 3.77
CA TYR A 5 -0.64 13.10 4.24
C TYR A 5 0.46 13.21 3.16
N LEU A 6 0.11 12.96 1.89
CA LEU A 6 1.03 13.05 0.77
C LEU A 6 1.36 14.50 0.41
N GLU A 7 0.36 15.40 0.42
CA GLU A 7 0.53 16.83 0.12
C GLU A 7 1.47 17.50 1.13
N GLU A 8 1.26 17.26 2.43
CA GLU A 8 2.10 17.79 3.51
C GLU A 8 3.56 17.30 3.45
N ARG A 9 3.82 16.19 2.75
CA ARG A 9 5.14 15.57 2.61
C ARG A 9 5.60 15.40 1.17
N ALA A 10 5.05 16.15 0.23
CA ALA A 10 5.30 15.94 -1.20
C ALA A 10 6.79 16.05 -1.56
N GLU A 11 7.50 17.01 -0.97
CA GLU A 11 8.95 17.19 -1.14
C GLU A 11 9.75 15.95 -0.70
N GLU A 12 9.36 15.33 0.41
CA GLU A 12 10.04 14.13 0.92
C GLU A 12 9.64 12.88 0.14
N LEU A 13 8.36 12.72 -0.19
CA LEU A 13 7.78 11.45 -0.61
C LEU A 13 7.63 11.31 -2.12
N VAL A 14 7.44 12.41 -2.85
CA VAL A 14 6.98 12.39 -4.23
C VAL A 14 7.96 13.12 -5.17
N ALA A 15 8.50 14.27 -4.76
CA ALA A 15 9.34 15.09 -5.63
C ALA A 15 10.57 14.30 -6.13
N GLY A 16 10.69 14.19 -7.45
CA GLY A 16 11.80 13.48 -8.10
C GLY A 16 11.83 11.96 -7.89
N LYS A 17 10.72 11.35 -7.46
CA LYS A 17 10.65 9.91 -7.14
C LYS A 17 9.72 9.15 -8.06
N ASP A 18 10.08 7.90 -8.34
CA ASP A 18 9.17 6.94 -8.96
C ASP A 18 8.14 6.45 -7.96
N VAL A 19 6.87 6.79 -8.22
CA VAL A 19 5.74 6.47 -7.35
C VAL A 19 4.78 5.52 -8.08
N LEU A 20 4.37 4.45 -7.39
CA LEU A 20 3.36 3.51 -7.85
C LEU A 20 2.22 3.41 -6.82
N GLU A 21 1.00 3.70 -7.26
CA GLU A 21 -0.20 3.43 -6.47
C GLU A 21 -0.81 2.07 -6.87
N PHE A 22 -1.16 1.24 -5.89
CA PHE A 22 -2.03 0.08 -6.08
C PHE A 22 -3.47 0.48 -5.70
N GLY A 23 -4.38 0.49 -6.68
CA GLY A 23 -5.79 0.83 -6.48
C GLY A 23 -6.75 -0.34 -6.69
N ALA A 24 -7.81 -0.42 -5.88
CA ALA A 24 -8.81 -1.50 -5.87
C ALA A 24 -9.73 -1.60 -7.11
N GLY A 25 -9.56 -0.74 -8.13
CA GLY A 25 -10.54 -0.40 -9.18
C GLY A 25 -11.60 -1.46 -9.54
N ALA A 26 -12.88 -1.06 -9.48
CA ALA A 26 -14.11 -1.69 -10.03
C ALA A 26 -14.31 -3.23 -10.04
N GLY A 27 -13.52 -4.03 -9.31
CA GLY A 27 -14.06 -5.25 -8.66
C GLY A 27 -13.67 -6.65 -9.19
N LEU A 28 -12.58 -6.86 -9.93
CA LEU A 28 -12.07 -8.20 -10.29
C LEU A 28 -10.52 -8.26 -10.31
N PRO A 29 -9.87 -9.43 -10.47
CA PRO A 29 -8.40 -9.63 -10.38
C PRO A 29 -7.52 -8.92 -11.44
N SER A 30 -7.71 -7.61 -11.62
CA SER A 30 -6.83 -6.72 -12.38
C SER A 30 -6.99 -5.30 -11.83
N LEU A 31 -6.08 -4.93 -10.93
CA LEU A 31 -6.10 -3.67 -10.18
C LEU A 31 -5.49 -2.55 -10.99
N VAL A 32 -6.04 -1.34 -10.91
CA VAL A 32 -5.48 -0.20 -11.66
C VAL A 32 -4.32 0.39 -10.87
N CYS A 33 -3.13 0.34 -11.45
CA CYS A 33 -1.97 1.09 -11.03
C CYS A 33 -1.94 2.46 -11.70
N ALA A 34 -1.71 3.51 -10.93
CA ALA A 34 -1.43 4.85 -11.44
C ALA A 34 0.05 5.17 -11.25
N MET A 35 0.79 5.27 -12.35
CA MET A 35 1.99 6.13 -12.39
C MET A 35 1.51 7.52 -12.79
N VAL A 36 2.22 8.59 -12.42
CA VAL A 36 1.84 9.98 -12.78
C VAL A 36 1.53 10.07 -14.28
N GLY A 37 0.23 10.04 -14.64
CA GLY A 37 -0.29 10.09 -16.01
C GLY A 37 -0.66 8.76 -16.71
N ALA A 38 -0.36 7.57 -16.16
CA ALA A 38 -0.63 6.28 -16.81
C ALA A 38 -1.43 5.33 -15.90
N ARG A 39 -2.57 4.81 -16.40
CA ARG A 39 -3.39 3.77 -15.75
C ARG A 39 -3.04 2.41 -16.37
N THR A 40 -2.53 1.46 -15.59
CA THR A 40 -2.21 0.10 -16.06
C THR A 40 -2.79 -0.94 -15.11
N GLY A 41 -3.54 -1.92 -15.64
CA GLY A 41 -4.05 -3.04 -14.85
C GLY A 41 -2.93 -3.99 -14.39
N TYR A 42 -2.93 -4.40 -13.13
CA TYR A 42 -1.97 -5.30 -12.51
C TYR A 42 -2.66 -6.33 -11.62
N LEU A 43 -2.32 -7.60 -11.80
CA LEU A 43 -2.75 -8.68 -10.91
C LEU A 43 -1.68 -8.88 -9.84
N TRP A 44 -2.04 -8.77 -8.56
CA TRP A 44 -1.10 -8.95 -7.46
C TRP A 44 -0.34 -10.27 -7.53
N GLY A 45 0.97 -10.20 -7.33
CA GLY A 45 1.89 -11.33 -7.40
C GLY A 45 2.24 -11.77 -8.82
N SER A 46 1.76 -11.05 -9.85
CA SER A 46 2.12 -11.32 -11.25
C SER A 46 3.40 -10.59 -11.66
N SER A 47 3.91 -10.89 -12.86
CA SER A 47 5.05 -10.19 -13.46
C SER A 47 4.85 -8.66 -13.43
N VAL A 48 5.89 -7.96 -13.01
CA VAL A 48 5.91 -6.50 -12.84
C VAL A 48 6.48 -5.75 -14.04
N GLU A 49 6.86 -6.46 -15.12
CA GLU A 49 7.51 -5.86 -16.30
C GLU A 49 6.71 -4.68 -16.89
N ASN A 50 5.38 -4.80 -16.95
CA ASN A 50 4.53 -3.73 -17.46
C ASN A 50 4.49 -2.50 -16.54
N LEU A 51 4.79 -2.66 -15.25
CA LEU A 51 4.91 -1.57 -14.30
C LEU A 51 6.30 -0.93 -14.38
N THR A 52 7.36 -1.74 -14.40
CA THR A 52 8.74 -1.25 -14.31
C THR A 52 9.32 -0.78 -15.63
N ARG A 53 8.74 -1.14 -16.78
CA ARG A 53 9.21 -0.69 -18.12
C ARG A 53 9.25 0.82 -18.34
N HIS A 54 8.59 1.59 -17.46
CA HIS A 54 8.56 3.05 -17.52
C HIS A 54 9.61 3.71 -16.62
N LEU A 55 10.33 2.93 -15.82
CA LEU A 55 11.46 3.40 -15.02
C LEU A 55 12.70 3.51 -15.92
N ASP A 56 13.57 4.47 -15.61
CA ASP A 56 14.88 4.60 -16.25
C ASP A 56 15.72 3.31 -16.09
N ASP A 57 15.57 2.64 -14.95
CA ASP A 57 16.09 1.31 -14.68
C ASP A 57 14.94 0.38 -14.23
N PRO A 58 14.42 -0.50 -15.11
CA PRO A 58 13.34 -1.43 -14.77
C PRO A 58 13.68 -2.42 -13.65
N SER A 59 14.96 -2.64 -13.35
CA SER A 59 15.41 -3.50 -12.25
C SER A 59 15.42 -2.79 -10.90
N SER A 60 15.32 -1.45 -10.90
CA SER A 60 15.45 -0.65 -9.69
C SER A 60 14.21 -0.66 -8.79
N GLY A 61 13.01 -0.84 -9.36
CA GLY A 61 11.74 -0.72 -8.62
C GLY A 61 11.40 0.72 -8.23
N PHE A 62 10.27 0.89 -7.54
CA PHE A 62 9.71 2.19 -7.18
C PHE A 62 10.22 2.68 -5.82
N HIS A 63 10.41 4.00 -5.70
CA HIS A 63 10.81 4.66 -4.46
C HIS A 63 9.68 4.69 -3.43
N LEU A 64 8.46 4.90 -3.90
CA LEU A 64 7.26 4.98 -3.09
C LEU A 64 6.17 4.09 -3.66
N LEU A 65 5.62 3.21 -2.83
CA LEU A 65 4.38 2.51 -3.11
C LEU A 65 3.25 3.08 -2.26
N ILE A 66 2.07 3.25 -2.84
CA ILE A 66 0.86 3.69 -2.12
C ILE A 66 -0.19 2.58 -2.24
N LEU A 67 -0.63 2.03 -1.12
CA LEU A 67 -1.67 1.01 -1.04
C LEU A 67 -2.84 1.63 -0.26
N ALA A 68 -3.95 1.91 -0.95
CA ALA A 68 -5.11 2.55 -0.34
C ALA A 68 -6.34 1.61 -0.37
N ASP A 69 -6.88 1.30 0.81
CA ASP A 69 -8.08 0.49 1.00
C ASP A 69 -8.05 -0.90 0.32
N LEU A 70 -6.91 -1.59 0.44
CA LEU A 70 -6.67 -2.89 -0.19
C LEU A 70 -6.77 -4.11 0.75
N LEU A 71 -6.77 -3.88 2.07
CA LEU A 71 -6.61 -4.95 3.06
C LEU A 71 -7.86 -5.83 3.23
N PHE A 72 -9.01 -5.43 2.69
CA PHE A 72 -10.26 -6.17 2.84
C PHE A 72 -10.24 -7.57 2.19
N ASN A 73 -9.34 -7.82 1.23
CA ASN A 73 -9.25 -9.10 0.53
C ASN A 73 -8.21 -10.02 1.19
N HIS A 74 -8.57 -10.59 2.34
CA HIS A 74 -7.65 -11.34 3.22
C HIS A 74 -6.95 -12.52 2.53
N SER A 75 -7.62 -13.23 1.61
CA SER A 75 -7.00 -14.35 0.88
C SER A 75 -5.89 -13.92 -0.08
N GLU A 76 -5.84 -12.63 -0.43
CA GLU A 76 -4.89 -12.07 -1.38
C GLU A 76 -3.73 -11.32 -0.71
N HIS A 77 -3.70 -11.25 0.63
CA HIS A 77 -2.63 -10.57 1.39
C HIS A 77 -1.23 -11.03 1.00
N THR A 78 -1.02 -12.34 0.89
CA THR A 78 0.28 -12.90 0.48
C THR A 78 0.68 -12.44 -0.93
N LYS A 79 -0.27 -12.34 -1.86
CA LYS A 79 0.01 -11.87 -3.23
C LYS A 79 0.26 -10.36 -3.26
N LEU A 80 -0.46 -9.59 -2.44
CA LEU A 80 -0.22 -8.17 -2.26
C LEU A 80 1.19 -7.92 -1.69
N ILE A 81 1.61 -8.67 -0.67
CA ILE A 81 2.96 -8.58 -0.10
C ILE A 81 4.02 -8.95 -1.14
N SER A 82 3.81 -10.02 -1.92
CA SER A 82 4.69 -10.39 -3.03
C SER A 82 4.82 -9.25 -4.05
N SER A 83 3.70 -8.57 -4.36
CA SER A 83 3.71 -7.39 -5.25
C SER A 83 4.58 -6.26 -4.68
N VAL A 84 4.47 -5.98 -3.38
CA VAL A 84 5.33 -5.01 -2.69
C VAL A 84 6.79 -5.44 -2.78
N GLN A 85 7.13 -6.70 -2.54
CA GLN A 85 8.51 -7.19 -2.64
C GLN A 85 9.11 -7.09 -4.05
N LEU A 86 8.30 -7.33 -5.08
CA LEU A 86 8.71 -7.30 -6.48
C LEU A 86 8.82 -5.88 -7.05
N THR A 87 8.04 -4.93 -6.51
CA THR A 87 7.97 -3.56 -7.05
C THR A 87 8.71 -2.53 -6.19
N LEU A 88 8.88 -2.75 -4.89
CA LEU A 88 9.56 -1.80 -4.01
C LEU A 88 11.07 -1.86 -4.26
N ARG A 89 11.67 -0.70 -4.53
CA ARG A 89 13.11 -0.57 -4.70
C ARG A 89 13.87 -1.16 -3.51
N ARG A 90 14.92 -1.92 -3.77
CA ARG A 90 15.84 -2.46 -2.76
C ARG A 90 16.79 -1.36 -2.27
N SER A 91 16.25 -0.42 -1.50
CA SER A 91 16.98 0.71 -0.93
C SER A 91 16.48 0.98 0.49
N PRO A 92 17.34 1.47 1.41
CA PRO A 92 16.89 1.95 2.71
C PRO A 92 15.86 3.08 2.58
N ASP A 93 15.94 3.91 1.54
CA ASP A 93 15.07 5.10 1.38
C ASP A 93 13.70 4.79 0.75
N ALA A 94 13.53 3.57 0.22
CA ALA A 94 12.29 3.12 -0.36
C ALA A 94 11.27 2.76 0.72
N ARG A 95 9.99 3.08 0.47
CA ARG A 95 8.91 2.82 1.42
C ARG A 95 7.60 2.49 0.73
N ALA A 96 6.77 1.67 1.37
CA ALA A 96 5.38 1.47 0.98
C ALA A 96 4.46 2.03 2.06
N LEU A 97 3.52 2.88 1.67
CA LEU A 97 2.52 3.47 2.54
C LEU A 97 1.21 2.70 2.36
N VAL A 98 0.68 2.18 3.47
CA VAL A 98 -0.55 1.39 3.49
C VAL A 98 -1.58 2.15 4.31
N PHE A 99 -2.62 2.62 3.63
CA PHE A 99 -3.75 3.30 4.25
C PHE A 99 -4.98 2.43 4.14
N PHE A 100 -5.73 2.28 5.22
CA PHE A 100 -7.00 1.57 5.19
C PHE A 100 -7.97 2.09 6.24
N THR A 101 -9.25 1.98 5.92
CA THR A 101 -10.35 2.12 6.86
C THR A 101 -11.01 0.75 7.09
N PRO A 102 -11.22 0.30 8.33
CA PRO A 102 -11.88 -0.98 8.59
C PRO A 102 -13.40 -0.87 8.37
N TYR A 103 -13.81 -0.79 7.10
CA TYR A 103 -15.22 -0.74 6.68
C TYR A 103 -16.05 -1.92 7.23
N ARG A 104 -15.38 -3.03 7.55
CA ARG A 104 -15.96 -4.19 8.23
C ARG A 104 -15.25 -4.38 9.58
N PRO A 105 -15.60 -3.63 10.64
CA PRO A 105 -14.83 -3.60 11.90
C PRO A 105 -14.63 -4.97 12.55
N TRP A 106 -15.59 -5.89 12.40
CA TRP A 106 -15.52 -7.26 12.90
C TRP A 106 -14.45 -8.13 12.21
N LEU A 107 -13.81 -7.64 11.15
CA LEU A 107 -12.68 -8.29 10.47
C LEU A 107 -11.38 -7.49 10.63
N LEU A 108 -11.33 -6.48 11.49
CA LEU A 108 -10.14 -5.64 11.69
C LEU A 108 -8.90 -6.48 12.00
N GLU A 109 -9.01 -7.50 12.84
CA GLU A 109 -7.87 -8.40 13.13
C GLU A 109 -7.34 -9.09 11.87
N ARG A 110 -8.22 -9.44 10.93
CA ARG A 110 -7.82 -10.02 9.65
C ARG A 110 -7.21 -8.99 8.72
N ASP A 111 -7.65 -7.74 8.76
CA ASP A 111 -6.98 -6.65 8.03
C ASP A 111 -5.57 -6.43 8.60
N LEU A 112 -5.43 -6.40 9.93
CA LEU A 112 -4.15 -6.20 10.63
C LEU A 112 -3.16 -7.36 10.44
N ALA A 113 -3.64 -8.58 10.23
CA ALA A 113 -2.80 -9.75 9.94
C ALA A 113 -1.90 -9.55 8.70
N PHE A 114 -2.26 -8.65 7.78
CA PHE A 114 -1.40 -8.21 6.68
C PHE A 114 -0.01 -7.78 7.17
N PHE A 115 0.04 -7.02 8.26
CA PHE A 115 1.28 -6.46 8.77
C PHE A 115 2.17 -7.51 9.42
N ASP A 116 1.61 -8.56 10.01
CA ASP A 116 2.38 -9.69 10.52
C ASP A 116 3.00 -10.49 9.38
N LEU A 117 2.23 -10.72 8.31
CA LEU A 117 2.75 -11.34 7.09
C LEU A 117 3.84 -10.47 6.44
N ALA A 118 3.69 -9.14 6.43
CA ALA A 118 4.70 -8.22 5.91
C ALA A 118 6.01 -8.29 6.72
N ARG A 119 5.93 -8.41 8.05
CA ARG A 119 7.10 -8.62 8.91
C ARG A 119 7.81 -9.94 8.58
N CYS A 120 7.05 -11.02 8.44
CA CYS A 120 7.58 -12.31 8.02
C CYS A 120 8.23 -12.26 6.63
N ALA A 121 7.74 -11.38 5.75
CA ALA A 121 8.27 -11.16 4.41
C ALA A 121 9.48 -10.21 4.35
N GLY A 122 10.02 -9.80 5.50
CA GLY A 122 11.26 -9.04 5.57
C GLY A 122 11.10 -7.51 5.63
N PHE A 123 9.89 -7.02 5.91
CA PHE A 123 9.66 -5.59 6.13
C PHE A 123 9.66 -5.21 7.61
N ALA A 124 10.21 -4.04 7.93
CA ALA A 124 9.86 -3.30 9.14
C ALA A 124 8.49 -2.65 8.91
N VAL A 125 7.63 -2.66 9.93
CA VAL A 125 6.28 -2.08 9.86
C VAL A 125 6.10 -1.08 10.98
N GLN A 126 5.77 0.18 10.63
CA GLN A 126 5.53 1.26 11.58
C GLN A 126 4.17 1.90 11.33
N LYS A 127 3.40 2.16 12.38
CA LYS A 127 2.18 2.99 12.27
C LYS A 127 2.57 4.46 12.20
N ILE A 128 2.02 5.18 11.23
CA ILE A 128 2.36 6.58 10.92
C ILE A 128 1.17 7.53 10.98
N LEU A 129 -0.05 6.99 10.94
CA LEU A 129 -1.29 7.77 10.95
C LEU A 129 -2.41 7.00 11.67
N GLU A 130 -3.19 7.74 12.44
CA GLU A 130 -4.52 7.35 12.88
C GLU A 130 -5.36 8.64 12.89
N HIS A 131 -6.43 8.66 12.10
CA HIS A 131 -7.21 9.87 11.95
C HIS A 131 -8.70 9.54 11.78
N VAL A 132 -9.51 10.06 12.70
CA VAL A 132 -10.96 9.89 12.70
C VAL A 132 -11.58 10.95 11.79
N MET A 133 -12.32 10.53 10.77
CA MET A 133 -13.05 11.41 9.87
C MET A 133 -14.38 11.83 10.49
N ASP A 134 -14.91 12.98 10.06
CA ASP A 134 -16.17 13.52 10.61
C ASP A 134 -17.36 12.61 10.32
N LYS A 135 -17.40 12.02 9.12
CA LYS A 135 -18.51 11.22 8.61
C LYS A 135 -18.04 9.82 8.22
N VAL A 136 -18.92 8.84 8.41
CA VAL A 136 -18.76 7.50 7.83
C VAL A 136 -18.99 7.54 6.33
N LEU A 137 -18.32 6.66 5.58
CA LEU A 137 -18.53 6.53 4.14
C LEU A 137 -19.90 5.89 3.82
N PHE A 138 -20.37 4.98 4.68
CA PHE A 138 -21.62 4.25 4.52
C PHE A 138 -22.45 4.27 5.81
N GLU A 139 -23.44 5.16 5.89
CA GLU A 139 -24.23 5.42 7.11
C GLU A 139 -24.97 4.17 7.63
N ARG A 140 -25.44 3.30 6.74
CA ARG A 140 -26.26 2.13 7.10
C ARG A 140 -25.47 0.83 7.30
N ASP A 141 -24.14 0.88 7.17
CA ASP A 141 -23.31 -0.29 7.39
C ASP A 141 -23.27 -0.64 8.88
N ARG A 142 -23.18 -1.94 9.17
CA ARG A 142 -23.15 -2.44 10.55
C ARG A 142 -21.78 -2.19 11.20
N GLY A 143 -21.74 -2.30 12.53
CA GLY A 143 -20.51 -2.24 13.31
C GLY A 143 -20.10 -0.82 13.71
N ASP A 144 -19.03 -0.74 14.48
CA ASP A 144 -18.53 0.49 15.10
C ASP A 144 -18.30 1.62 14.08
N GLU A 145 -19.05 2.71 14.22
CA GLU A 145 -18.97 3.89 13.35
C GLU A 145 -17.65 4.62 13.46
N VAL A 146 -17.03 4.64 14.65
CA VAL A 146 -15.73 5.27 14.87
C VAL A 146 -14.69 4.50 14.07
N LEU A 147 -14.65 3.17 14.17
CA LEU A 147 -13.74 2.37 13.37
C LEU A 147 -13.98 2.55 11.87
N ARG A 148 -15.24 2.57 11.41
CA ARG A 148 -15.59 2.77 9.98
C ARG A 148 -15.28 4.17 9.44
N ARG A 149 -14.90 5.12 10.28
CA ARG A 149 -14.44 6.45 9.87
C ARG A 149 -13.00 6.73 10.30
N THR A 150 -12.30 5.78 10.92
CA THR A 150 -10.88 5.92 11.27
C THR A 150 -10.02 5.42 10.12
N VAL A 151 -9.23 6.34 9.56
CA VAL A 151 -8.18 6.01 8.60
C VAL A 151 -6.91 5.67 9.38
N TYR A 152 -6.40 4.46 9.18
CA TYR A 152 -5.09 4.06 9.68
C TYR A 152 -4.06 4.15 8.56
N GLY A 153 -2.84 4.57 8.89
CA GLY A 153 -1.70 4.58 7.98
C GLY A 153 -0.51 3.86 8.58
N TYR A 154 0.12 3.01 7.77
CA TYR A 154 1.32 2.26 8.11
C TYR A 154 2.38 2.45 7.03
N GLU A 155 3.64 2.43 7.45
CA GLU A 155 4.82 2.44 6.59
C GLU A 155 5.50 1.08 6.65
N LEU A 156 5.85 0.55 5.49
CA LEU A 156 6.67 -0.63 5.31
C LEU A 156 8.02 -0.21 4.72
N ARG A 157 9.12 -0.69 5.30
CA ARG A 157 10.48 -0.51 4.79
C ARG A 157 11.23 -1.83 4.81
N TRP A 158 12.17 -2.03 3.90
CA TRP A 158 13.03 -3.21 3.96
C TRP A 158 13.81 -3.24 5.27
N ASN A 159 13.86 -4.41 5.92
CA ASN A 159 14.80 -4.61 7.03
C ASN A 159 16.24 -4.53 6.50
N ALA A 160 17.15 -3.94 7.29
CA ALA A 160 18.55 -3.77 6.89
C ALA A 160 19.23 -5.10 6.49
N HIS A 161 18.87 -6.19 7.17
CA HIS A 161 19.36 -7.54 6.84
C HIS A 161 18.91 -8.02 5.44
N GLU A 162 17.70 -7.67 5.00
CA GLU A 162 17.19 -8.07 3.67
C GLU A 162 17.87 -7.30 2.53
N LEU A 163 18.33 -6.08 2.79
CA LEU A 163 19.10 -5.29 1.82
C LEU A 163 20.53 -5.82 1.63
N GLY A 164 21.06 -6.59 2.57
CA GLY A 164 22.39 -7.18 2.51
C GLY A 164 22.47 -8.52 1.76
N LYS A 165 21.33 -9.16 1.47
CA LYS A 165 21.28 -10.41 0.71
C LYS A 165 21.43 -10.09 -0.78
N LYS A 166 22.61 -10.43 -1.33
CA LYS A 166 22.86 -10.43 -2.78
C LYS A 166 22.22 -11.64 -3.44
#